data_AF-A0A939ZRP6-F1
#
_entry.id   AF-A0A939ZRP6-F1
#
_cell.length_a   1.000
_cell.length_b   1.000
_cell.length_c   1.000
_cell.angle_alpha   90.00
_cell.angle_beta   90.00
_cell.angle_gamma   90.00
#
_symmetry.space_group_name_H-M   'P 1'
#
loop_
_entity.id
_entity.type
_entity.pdbx_description
1 polymer ?
#
loop_
_entity_poly.entity_id
_entity_poly.type
_entity_poly.pdbx_seq_one_letter_code
_entity_poly.pdbx_strand_id
1 'polypeptide(L)'
;LCASHAVNGVSALHSDILIKDVFKDAYRMHPEKYTNVTNGITHRRWLCEANPELSDLVTSLIGNGWVRSADLTPLLKYKGDKEVLAKLEEIKFHNKQRLAKYIKDNYDIDVDPNSLFDVQVKRLHEYKRQLLNAMHILDTYLKLKDNPDMDIVPRTYIFGAKAASSYYIAKQIIRLIYMMGKQINNDPDIKGKIKIVFLENYRVSLAEIIMPASEISEQISVAGKEASGTGNMKFMINGAITCGTMDGANVEICERVGDENIFIFGLNADQAGELMKSDRYSPSAYYNNDFDLRRVIDFMRAGVAGVSFAELADLLTIGRGGKADPFLCVADFRSYENIHNEIDRAYRDRERWNRMSLVNIAQSGFFAADRAVKEYAEQIWGLEPIK
;
A
#
# COMPACT_ATOMS: atom_id res chain seq x y z
N LEU A 1 -4.21 30.96 2.40
CA LEU A 1 -5.31 31.07 3.40
C LEU A 1 -5.93 32.46 3.35
N CYS A 2 -5.25 33.52 3.83
CA CYS A 2 -5.84 34.87 3.88
C CYS A 2 -6.30 35.43 2.52
N ALA A 3 -5.55 35.16 1.45
CA ALA A 3 -5.85 35.64 0.10
C ALA A 3 -6.61 34.64 -0.79
N SER A 4 -7.07 33.51 -0.22
CA SER A 4 -7.77 32.46 -0.96
C SER A 4 -9.28 32.54 -0.69
N HIS A 5 -10.12 32.31 -1.70
CA HIS A 5 -11.57 32.22 -1.53
C HIS A 5 -12.03 30.82 -1.10
N ALA A 6 -11.23 29.78 -1.39
CA ALA A 6 -11.46 28.42 -0.94
C ALA A 6 -10.13 27.72 -0.56
N VAL A 7 -10.21 26.75 0.35
CA VAL A 7 -9.14 25.89 0.84
C VAL A 7 -9.69 24.48 0.96
N ASN A 8 -8.98 23.47 0.47
CA ASN A 8 -9.48 22.10 0.54
C ASN A 8 -8.43 21.09 0.98
N GLY A 9 -8.89 20.03 1.65
CA GLY A 9 -8.11 18.80 1.77
C GLY A 9 -8.36 17.86 0.60
N VAL A 10 -7.62 16.74 0.60
CA VAL A 10 -7.54 15.79 -0.53
C VAL A 10 -8.05 14.38 -0.19
N SER A 11 -8.58 14.21 1.03
CA SER A 11 -9.39 13.10 1.53
C SER A 11 -10.21 13.64 2.71
N ALA A 12 -11.26 12.92 3.10
CA ALA A 12 -12.09 13.31 4.24
C ALA A 12 -11.28 13.45 5.54
N LEU A 13 -10.51 12.42 5.91
CA LEU A 13 -9.67 12.44 7.12
C LEU A 13 -8.65 13.58 7.11
N HIS A 14 -8.01 13.83 5.97
CA HIS A 14 -7.05 14.92 5.87
C HIS A 14 -7.71 16.29 6.01
N SER A 15 -8.88 16.49 5.39
CA SER A 15 -9.66 17.73 5.55
C SER A 15 -10.02 17.97 7.01
N ASP A 16 -10.41 16.91 7.73
CA ASP A 16 -10.69 16.94 9.16
C ASP A 16 -9.46 17.35 9.99
N ILE A 17 -8.30 16.77 9.71
CA ILE A 17 -7.03 17.13 10.38
C ILE A 17 -6.67 18.60 10.09
N LEU A 18 -6.86 19.07 8.87
CA LEU A 18 -6.58 20.46 8.52
C LEU A 18 -7.41 21.44 9.34
N ILE A 19 -8.72 21.21 9.49
CA ILE A 19 -9.60 22.14 10.22
C ILE A 19 -9.51 21.99 11.75
N LYS A 20 -9.16 20.80 12.26
CA LYS A 20 -9.06 20.54 13.71
C LYS A 20 -7.70 20.95 14.28
N ASP A 21 -6.63 20.76 13.52
CA ASP A 21 -5.26 20.93 14.02
C ASP A 21 -4.47 22.03 13.28
N VAL A 22 -4.29 21.90 11.96
CA VAL A 22 -3.31 22.72 11.22
C VAL A 22 -3.77 24.16 11.04
N PHE A 23 -5.02 24.35 10.65
CA PHE A 23 -5.63 25.64 10.34
C PHE A 23 -6.76 25.98 11.31
N LYS A 24 -6.76 25.40 12.51
CA LYS A 24 -7.82 25.53 13.53
C LYS A 24 -8.30 26.97 13.72
N ASP A 25 -7.38 27.90 13.93
CA ASP A 25 -7.73 29.30 14.18
C ASP A 25 -8.22 30.00 12.91
N ALA A 26 -7.62 29.69 11.75
CA ALA A 26 -8.07 30.23 10.47
C ALA A 26 -9.43 29.68 10.02
N TYR A 27 -9.74 28.43 10.35
CA TYR A 27 -11.04 27.79 10.13
C TYR A 27 -12.11 28.43 11.04
N ARG A 28 -11.80 28.71 12.30
CA ARG A 28 -12.73 29.42 13.21
C ARG A 28 -13.13 30.80 12.71
N MET A 29 -12.23 31.50 12.02
CA MET A 29 -12.51 32.83 11.47
C MET A 29 -13.34 32.78 10.18
N HIS A 30 -13.11 31.78 9.32
CA HIS A 30 -13.72 31.67 8.00
C HIS A 30 -14.09 30.22 7.65
N PRO A 31 -15.02 29.59 8.38
CA PRO A 31 -15.35 28.17 8.18
C PRO A 31 -15.88 27.88 6.77
N GLU A 32 -16.57 28.85 6.16
CA GLU A 32 -17.16 28.76 4.82
C GLU A 32 -16.12 28.55 3.70
N LYS A 33 -14.85 28.87 3.94
CA LYS A 33 -13.78 28.72 2.95
C LYS A 33 -13.26 27.29 2.83
N TYR A 34 -13.56 26.41 3.79
CA TYR A 34 -12.93 25.10 3.88
C TYR A 34 -13.85 24.01 3.34
N THR A 35 -13.33 23.19 2.43
CA THR A 35 -14.05 22.06 1.82
C THR A 35 -13.14 20.83 1.70
N ASN A 36 -13.66 19.75 1.13
CA ASN A 36 -12.92 18.55 0.77
C ASN A 36 -13.18 18.19 -0.68
N VAL A 37 -12.12 17.89 -1.44
CA VAL A 37 -12.24 17.20 -2.72
C VAL A 37 -11.31 16.01 -2.69
N THR A 38 -11.87 14.82 -2.46
CA THR A 38 -11.10 13.59 -2.44
C THR A 38 -10.44 13.37 -3.78
N ASN A 39 -9.14 13.07 -3.78
CA ASN A 39 -8.39 12.79 -4.99
C ASN A 39 -9.04 11.70 -5.88
N GLY A 40 -8.63 11.69 -7.14
CA GLY A 40 -8.97 10.62 -8.07
C GLY A 40 -7.86 10.35 -9.07
N ILE A 41 -8.04 9.29 -9.85
CA ILE A 41 -7.14 8.86 -10.92
C ILE A 41 -7.91 8.76 -12.24
N THR A 42 -7.21 8.98 -13.35
CA THR A 42 -7.81 8.71 -14.67
C THR A 42 -7.85 7.20 -14.92
N HIS A 43 -9.04 6.61 -14.91
CA HIS A 43 -9.23 5.18 -15.21
C HIS A 43 -8.85 4.84 -16.65
N ARG A 44 -8.82 5.82 -17.57
CA ARG A 44 -8.39 5.60 -18.95
C ARG A 44 -6.94 5.13 -19.03
N ARG A 45 -6.04 5.72 -18.24
CA ARG A 45 -4.65 5.25 -18.17
C ARG A 45 -4.53 4.03 -17.24
N TRP A 46 -5.09 4.14 -16.04
CA TRP A 46 -4.81 3.18 -14.98
C TRP A 46 -5.64 1.88 -15.04
N LEU A 47 -6.62 1.80 -15.93
CA LEU A 47 -7.38 0.59 -16.25
C LEU A 47 -7.33 0.30 -17.76
N CYS A 48 -7.84 1.20 -18.61
CA CYS A 48 -7.96 0.93 -20.06
C CYS A 48 -6.61 0.70 -20.76
N GLU A 49 -5.61 1.56 -20.49
CA GLU A 49 -4.27 1.43 -21.08
C GLU A 49 -3.41 0.39 -20.34
N ALA A 50 -3.40 0.43 -18.99
CA ALA A 50 -2.55 -0.45 -18.19
C ALA A 50 -2.99 -1.93 -18.18
N ASN A 51 -4.31 -2.18 -18.25
CA ASN A 51 -4.92 -3.50 -18.09
C ASN A 51 -6.03 -3.73 -19.13
N PRO A 52 -5.66 -3.87 -20.42
CA PRO A 52 -6.63 -4.02 -21.51
C PRO A 52 -7.50 -5.28 -21.36
N GLU A 53 -6.92 -6.42 -20.94
CA GLU A 53 -7.68 -7.66 -20.74
C GLU A 53 -8.79 -7.50 -19.69
N LEU A 54 -8.51 -6.82 -18.56
CA LEU A 54 -9.55 -6.51 -17.57
C LEU A 54 -10.59 -5.56 -18.14
N SER A 55 -10.17 -4.58 -18.93
CA SER A 55 -11.08 -3.61 -19.55
C SER A 55 -12.04 -4.26 -20.54
N ASP A 56 -11.57 -5.25 -21.30
CA ASP A 56 -12.39 -6.04 -22.21
C ASP A 56 -13.39 -6.91 -21.44
N LEU A 57 -12.95 -7.55 -20.35
CA LEU A 57 -13.86 -8.30 -19.47
C LEU A 57 -14.96 -7.38 -18.92
N VAL A 58 -14.61 -6.22 -18.34
CA VAL A 58 -15.60 -5.27 -17.82
C VAL A 58 -16.57 -4.86 -18.94
N THR A 59 -16.07 -4.55 -20.13
CA THR A 59 -16.91 -4.14 -21.27
C THR A 59 -17.87 -5.24 -21.70
N SER A 60 -17.45 -6.50 -21.70
CA SER A 60 -18.32 -7.65 -22.03
C SER A 60 -19.45 -7.85 -21.01
N LEU A 61 -19.24 -7.47 -19.75
CA LEU A 61 -20.17 -7.72 -18.63
C LEU A 61 -21.17 -6.58 -18.41
N ILE A 62 -20.75 -5.33 -18.66
CA ILE A 62 -21.54 -4.14 -18.32
C ILE A 62 -21.66 -3.12 -19.47
N GLY A 63 -21.16 -3.45 -20.66
CA GLY A 63 -21.14 -2.55 -21.82
C GLY A 63 -19.98 -1.54 -21.76
N ASN A 64 -19.88 -0.60 -22.71
CA ASN A 64 -18.76 0.34 -22.81
C ASN A 64 -18.97 1.69 -22.10
N GLY A 65 -20.15 1.93 -21.53
CA GLY A 65 -20.50 3.23 -20.93
C GLY A 65 -19.58 3.66 -19.78
N TRP A 66 -19.03 2.69 -19.04
CA TRP A 66 -18.11 2.91 -17.92
C TRP A 66 -16.81 3.61 -18.35
N VAL A 67 -16.38 3.47 -19.61
CA VAL A 67 -15.17 4.14 -20.11
C VAL A 67 -15.31 5.66 -19.98
N ARG A 68 -16.53 6.19 -20.10
CA ARG A 68 -16.83 7.62 -19.90
C ARG A 68 -17.32 7.93 -18.49
N SER A 69 -18.21 7.12 -17.92
CA SER A 69 -18.84 7.44 -16.62
C SER A 69 -18.01 7.04 -15.40
N ALA A 70 -17.02 6.15 -15.59
CA ALA A 70 -16.34 5.41 -14.53
C ALA A 70 -17.27 4.55 -13.65
N ASP A 71 -18.53 4.34 -14.05
CA ASP A 71 -19.46 3.53 -13.27
C ASP A 71 -19.18 2.03 -13.47
N LEU A 72 -18.49 1.45 -12.50
CA LEU A 72 -18.13 0.04 -12.44
C LEU A 72 -19.04 -0.76 -11.48
N THR A 73 -19.96 -0.09 -10.78
CA THR A 73 -20.82 -0.71 -9.77
C THR A 73 -21.70 -1.85 -10.30
N PRO A 74 -22.14 -1.88 -11.59
CA PRO A 74 -22.89 -3.01 -12.11
C PRO A 74 -22.11 -4.33 -12.10
N LEU A 75 -20.78 -4.33 -11.93
CA LEU A 75 -19.99 -5.55 -11.75
C LEU A 75 -20.37 -6.33 -10.49
N LEU A 76 -20.94 -5.67 -9.46
CA LEU A 76 -21.34 -6.32 -8.21
C LEU A 76 -22.33 -7.48 -8.42
N LYS A 77 -23.08 -7.51 -9.53
CA LYS A 77 -23.98 -8.63 -9.88
C LYS A 77 -23.23 -9.93 -10.13
N TYR A 78 -21.94 -9.87 -10.45
CA TYR A 78 -21.08 -11.02 -10.76
C TYR A 78 -20.21 -11.46 -9.58
N LYS A 79 -20.37 -10.88 -8.38
CA LYS A 79 -19.52 -11.22 -7.21
C LYS A 79 -19.61 -12.69 -6.76
N GLY A 80 -20.64 -13.43 -7.19
CA GLY A 80 -20.82 -14.86 -6.96
C GLY A 80 -20.77 -15.71 -8.23
N ASP A 81 -20.41 -15.11 -9.37
CA ASP A 81 -20.32 -15.80 -10.66
C ASP A 81 -18.94 -16.45 -10.81
N LYS A 82 -18.90 -17.79 -10.74
CA LYS A 82 -17.65 -18.55 -10.77
C LYS A 82 -16.86 -18.40 -12.06
N GLU A 83 -17.55 -18.22 -13.20
CA GLU A 83 -16.88 -18.05 -14.49
C GLU A 83 -16.20 -16.68 -14.57
N VAL A 84 -16.88 -15.63 -14.09
CA VAL A 84 -16.29 -14.28 -14.02
C VAL A 84 -15.11 -14.24 -13.05
N LEU A 85 -15.24 -14.86 -11.87
CA LEU A 85 -14.15 -14.92 -10.89
C LEU A 85 -12.92 -15.68 -11.43
N ALA A 86 -13.14 -16.79 -12.14
CA ALA A 86 -12.05 -17.53 -12.79
C ALA A 86 -11.38 -16.70 -13.90
N LYS A 87 -12.16 -15.94 -14.68
CA LYS A 87 -11.61 -15.06 -15.71
C LYS A 87 -10.79 -13.92 -15.12
N LEU A 88 -11.21 -13.35 -13.99
CA LEU A 88 -10.44 -12.33 -13.26
C LEU A 88 -9.09 -12.88 -12.78
N GLU A 89 -9.07 -14.12 -12.28
CA GLU A 89 -7.84 -14.80 -11.86
C GLU A 89 -6.89 -15.05 -13.02
N GLU A 90 -7.40 -15.52 -14.17
CA GLU A 90 -6.61 -15.70 -15.39
C GLU A 90 -5.95 -14.39 -15.84
N ILE A 91 -6.72 -13.30 -15.90
CA ILE A 91 -6.21 -11.97 -16.26
C ILE A 91 -5.15 -11.49 -15.26
N LYS A 92 -5.35 -11.72 -13.96
CA LYS A 92 -4.35 -11.39 -12.93
C LYS A 92 -3.07 -12.19 -13.17
N PHE A 93 -3.18 -13.47 -13.48
CA PHE A 93 -2.04 -14.34 -13.77
C PHE A 93 -1.25 -13.89 -15.01
N HIS A 94 -1.92 -13.55 -16.12
CA HIS A 94 -1.25 -12.99 -17.30
C HIS A 94 -0.50 -11.69 -16.99
N ASN A 95 -1.11 -10.80 -16.20
CA ASN A 95 -0.44 -9.58 -15.74
C ASN A 95 0.79 -9.88 -14.87
N LYS A 96 0.71 -10.89 -13.99
CA LYS A 96 1.85 -11.36 -13.18
C LYS A 96 2.96 -11.94 -14.03
N GLN A 97 2.64 -12.72 -15.08
CA GLN A 97 3.62 -13.20 -16.05
C GLN A 97 4.31 -12.06 -16.79
N ARG A 98 3.57 -11.03 -17.20
CA ARG A 98 4.13 -9.83 -17.83
C ARG A 98 5.13 -9.11 -16.91
N LEU A 99 4.80 -8.94 -15.64
CA LEU A 99 5.72 -8.35 -14.67
C LEU A 99 6.91 -9.26 -14.37
N ALA A 100 6.69 -10.58 -14.20
CA ALA A 100 7.76 -11.55 -14.00
C ALA A 100 8.77 -11.55 -15.15
N LYS A 101 8.29 -11.48 -16.40
CA LYS A 101 9.13 -11.31 -17.59
C LYS A 101 9.93 -10.02 -17.53
N TYR A 102 9.29 -8.89 -17.20
CA TYR A 102 10.00 -7.62 -17.05
C TYR A 102 11.11 -7.70 -15.99
N ILE A 103 10.83 -8.36 -14.86
CA ILE A 103 11.80 -8.56 -13.78
C ILE A 103 12.98 -9.41 -14.27
N LYS A 104 12.71 -10.53 -14.95
CA LYS A 104 13.74 -11.39 -15.52
C LYS A 104 14.62 -10.65 -16.52
N ASP A 105 14.00 -9.95 -17.48
CA ASP A 105 14.71 -9.26 -18.55
C ASP A 105 15.59 -8.10 -18.06
N ASN A 106 15.24 -7.44 -16.95
CA ASN A 106 15.94 -6.23 -16.47
C ASN A 106 16.83 -6.48 -15.24
N TYR A 107 16.56 -7.52 -14.45
CA TYR A 107 17.24 -7.76 -13.17
C TYR A 107 17.83 -9.17 -13.04
N ASP A 108 17.57 -10.05 -14.00
CA ASP A 108 17.95 -11.47 -13.96
C ASP A 108 17.49 -12.19 -12.68
N ILE A 109 16.27 -11.86 -12.22
CA ILE A 109 15.63 -12.51 -11.08
C ILE A 109 14.42 -13.29 -11.58
N ASP A 110 14.41 -14.60 -11.34
CA ASP A 110 13.24 -15.43 -11.60
C ASP A 110 12.26 -15.32 -10.43
N VAL A 111 11.04 -14.86 -10.73
CA VAL A 111 9.91 -14.79 -9.79
C VAL A 111 8.77 -15.67 -10.30
N ASP A 112 8.13 -16.40 -9.39
CA ASP A 112 7.04 -17.32 -9.72
C ASP A 112 5.70 -16.56 -9.80
N PRO A 113 5.03 -16.49 -10.96
CA PRO A 113 3.71 -15.86 -11.09
C PRO A 113 2.60 -16.54 -10.29
N ASN A 114 2.81 -17.73 -9.72
CA ASN A 114 1.86 -18.36 -8.81
C ASN A 114 1.98 -17.85 -7.36
N SER A 115 3.13 -17.29 -6.99
CA SER A 115 3.32 -16.67 -5.67
C SER A 115 2.46 -15.41 -5.52
N LEU A 116 2.01 -15.10 -4.31
CA LEU A 116 1.28 -13.86 -4.03
C LEU A 116 2.18 -12.65 -4.32
N PHE A 117 1.75 -11.76 -5.22
CA PHE A 117 2.49 -10.52 -5.53
C PHE A 117 2.09 -9.42 -4.53
N ASP A 118 2.98 -9.20 -3.57
CA ASP A 118 2.85 -8.23 -2.48
C ASP A 118 3.68 -6.98 -2.80
N VAL A 119 3.00 -5.84 -2.98
CA VAL A 119 3.59 -4.69 -3.65
C VAL A 119 3.52 -3.41 -2.82
N GLN A 120 4.70 -2.83 -2.58
CA GLN A 120 4.85 -1.51 -1.96
C GLN A 120 5.64 -0.55 -2.86
N VAL A 121 4.94 0.10 -3.80
CA VAL A 121 5.54 1.13 -4.68
C VAL A 121 5.03 2.53 -4.38
N LYS A 122 5.94 3.37 -3.89
CA LYS A 122 5.71 4.78 -3.56
C LYS A 122 7.04 5.46 -3.29
N ARG A 123 7.06 6.79 -3.16
CA ARG A 123 8.27 7.51 -2.71
C ARG A 123 8.77 6.89 -1.41
N LEU A 124 10.08 6.84 -1.25
CA LEU A 124 10.66 6.30 -0.03
C LEU A 124 10.71 7.40 1.04
N HIS A 125 10.06 7.14 2.16
CA HIS A 125 10.01 8.02 3.32
C HIS A 125 9.70 7.19 4.55
N GLU A 126 10.31 7.52 5.69
CA GLU A 126 10.10 6.78 6.93
C GLU A 126 8.60 6.66 7.33
N TYR A 127 7.78 7.71 7.18
CA TYR A 127 6.33 7.63 7.50
C TYR A 127 5.53 6.67 6.60
N LYS A 128 6.05 6.32 5.41
CA LYS A 128 5.43 5.34 4.48
C LYS A 128 5.81 3.90 4.83
N ARG A 129 6.70 3.73 5.81
CA ARG A 129 7.04 2.49 6.51
C ARG A 129 7.42 1.31 5.60
N GLN A 130 8.20 1.56 4.55
CA GLN A 130 8.92 0.45 3.89
C GLN A 130 9.83 -0.32 4.86
N LEU A 131 10.26 0.34 5.95
CA LEU A 131 10.98 -0.31 7.05
C LEU A 131 10.12 -1.34 7.80
N LEU A 132 8.84 -1.05 8.07
CA LEU A 132 7.92 -2.00 8.70
C LEU A 132 7.71 -3.23 7.81
N ASN A 133 7.53 -3.04 6.51
CA ASN A 133 7.43 -4.14 5.55
C ASN A 133 8.71 -4.98 5.54
N ALA A 134 9.89 -4.33 5.47
CA ALA A 134 11.17 -5.03 5.56
C ALA A 134 11.33 -5.83 6.87
N MET A 135 10.87 -5.29 8.01
CA MET A 135 10.89 -6.00 9.29
C MET A 135 10.03 -7.26 9.28
N HIS A 136 8.82 -7.20 8.71
CA HIS A 136 7.94 -8.37 8.55
C HIS A 136 8.57 -9.43 7.63
N ILE A 137 9.15 -9.01 6.51
CA ILE A 137 9.84 -9.94 5.60
C ILE A 137 11.02 -10.63 6.31
N LEU A 138 11.78 -9.90 7.13
CA LEU A 138 12.86 -10.48 7.94
C LEU A 138 12.32 -11.46 8.98
N ASP A 139 11.21 -11.16 9.65
CA ASP A 139 10.57 -12.08 10.58
C ASP A 139 10.14 -13.38 9.89
N THR A 140 9.46 -13.27 8.75
CA THR A 140 9.06 -14.41 7.92
C THR A 140 10.27 -15.24 7.48
N TYR A 141 11.34 -14.57 7.03
CA TYR A 141 12.59 -15.22 6.68
C TYR A 141 13.22 -15.96 7.87
N LEU A 142 13.29 -15.33 9.04
CA LEU A 142 13.87 -15.92 10.25
C LEU A 142 13.07 -17.14 10.75
N LYS A 143 11.75 -17.13 10.61
CA LYS A 143 10.89 -18.28 10.90
C LYS A 143 11.09 -19.42 9.90
N LEU A 144 11.26 -19.10 8.61
CA LEU A 144 11.63 -20.09 7.59
C LEU A 144 13.01 -20.70 7.85
N LYS A 145 13.96 -19.94 8.41
CA LYS A 145 15.27 -20.49 8.79
C LYS A 145 15.17 -21.50 9.94
N ASP A 146 14.27 -21.26 10.89
CA ASP A 146 14.04 -22.21 11.99
C ASP A 146 13.23 -23.43 11.54
N ASN A 147 12.28 -23.21 10.63
CA ASN A 147 11.43 -24.25 10.08
C ASN A 147 11.30 -24.09 8.54
N PRO A 148 12.25 -24.65 7.77
CA PRO A 148 12.22 -24.59 6.31
C PRO A 148 10.95 -25.18 5.68
N ASP A 149 10.24 -26.06 6.40
CA ASP A 149 9.02 -26.72 5.95
C ASP A 149 7.74 -26.01 6.39
N MET A 150 7.85 -24.85 7.08
CA MET A 150 6.70 -24.03 7.47
C MET A 150 5.77 -23.76 6.28
N ASP A 151 4.49 -24.11 6.44
CA ASP A 151 3.48 -23.90 5.39
C ASP A 151 3.09 -22.43 5.32
N ILE A 152 3.55 -21.76 4.26
CA ILE A 152 3.21 -20.37 3.95
C ILE A 152 2.71 -20.27 2.52
N VAL A 153 1.91 -19.24 2.26
CA VAL A 153 1.64 -18.84 0.88
C VAL A 153 2.95 -18.32 0.27
N PRO A 154 3.47 -18.92 -0.82
CA PRO A 154 4.68 -18.40 -1.46
C PRO A 154 4.47 -16.96 -1.90
N ARG A 155 5.47 -16.09 -1.70
CA ARG A 155 5.28 -14.65 -1.87
C ARG A 155 6.44 -13.96 -2.57
N THR A 156 6.11 -13.08 -3.50
CA THR A 156 7.07 -12.17 -4.13
C THR A 156 6.78 -10.75 -3.64
N TYR A 157 7.69 -10.22 -2.81
CA TYR A 157 7.66 -8.86 -2.32
C TYR A 157 8.30 -7.91 -3.33
N ILE A 158 7.55 -6.92 -3.79
CA ILE A 158 7.96 -6.00 -4.86
C ILE A 158 7.98 -4.57 -4.32
N PHE A 159 9.17 -4.00 -4.28
CA PHE A 159 9.40 -2.61 -3.92
C PHE A 159 9.70 -1.77 -5.16
N GLY A 160 9.35 -0.50 -5.11
CA GLY A 160 9.62 0.45 -6.17
C GLY A 160 9.55 1.87 -5.63
N ALA A 161 10.70 2.50 -5.44
CA ALA A 161 10.77 3.77 -4.73
C ALA A 161 11.95 4.63 -5.16
N LYS A 162 11.83 5.93 -4.91
CA LYS A 162 12.92 6.91 -5.00
C LYS A 162 13.03 7.64 -3.66
N ALA A 163 14.25 7.82 -3.18
CA ALA A 163 14.55 8.67 -2.02
C ALA A 163 15.08 10.03 -2.49
N ALA A 164 14.81 11.08 -1.73
CA ALA A 164 15.46 12.37 -1.96
C ALA A 164 16.99 12.23 -1.75
N SER A 165 17.78 13.00 -2.51
CA SER A 165 19.25 12.85 -2.55
C SER A 165 19.91 13.04 -1.19
N SER A 166 19.41 13.97 -0.37
CA SER A 166 19.89 14.26 0.98
C SER A 166 19.29 13.37 2.07
N TYR A 167 18.28 12.56 1.75
CA TYR A 167 17.57 11.79 2.77
C TYR A 167 18.30 10.47 3.07
N TYR A 168 19.26 10.56 3.98
CA TYR A 168 20.15 9.46 4.34
C TYR A 168 19.41 8.21 4.88
N ILE A 169 18.52 8.36 5.87
CA ILE A 169 17.79 7.22 6.44
C ILE A 169 16.94 6.51 5.39
N ALA A 170 16.26 7.26 4.53
CA ALA A 170 15.56 6.68 3.39
C ALA A 170 16.50 5.84 2.51
N LYS A 171 17.68 6.34 2.14
CA LYS A 171 18.66 5.56 1.38
C LYS A 171 19.13 4.30 2.13
N GLN A 172 19.27 4.33 3.45
CA GLN A 172 19.59 3.14 4.23
C GLN A 172 18.47 2.09 4.20
N ILE A 173 17.19 2.51 4.22
CA ILE A 173 16.05 1.59 4.06
C ILE A 173 16.06 0.94 2.66
N ILE A 174 16.35 1.70 1.59
CA ILE A 174 16.55 1.11 0.24
C ILE A 174 17.67 0.08 0.27
N ARG A 175 18.82 0.44 0.86
CA ARG A 175 19.97 -0.44 0.97
C ARG A 175 19.62 -1.71 1.74
N LEU A 176 18.89 -1.62 2.85
CA LEU A 176 18.43 -2.78 3.62
C LEU A 176 17.61 -3.72 2.74
N ILE A 177 16.57 -3.23 2.07
CA ILE A 177 15.69 -4.06 1.22
C ILE A 177 16.49 -4.70 0.07
N TYR A 178 17.43 -3.95 -0.54
CA TYR A 178 18.30 -4.48 -1.57
C TYR A 178 19.21 -5.61 -1.06
N MET A 179 19.86 -5.41 0.10
CA MET A 179 20.72 -6.44 0.71
C MET A 179 19.91 -7.65 1.18
N MET A 180 18.69 -7.44 1.67
CA MET A 180 17.74 -8.52 1.95
C MET A 180 17.47 -9.35 0.71
N GLY A 181 17.18 -8.71 -0.44
CA GLY A 181 17.01 -9.42 -1.71
C GLY A 181 18.24 -10.21 -2.12
N LYS A 182 19.46 -9.66 -1.92
CA LYS A 182 20.71 -10.39 -2.19
C LYS A 182 20.90 -11.62 -1.31
N GLN A 183 20.50 -11.55 -0.04
CA GLN A 183 20.60 -12.69 0.87
C GLN A 183 19.49 -13.70 0.62
N ILE A 184 18.24 -13.27 0.74
CA ILE A 184 17.05 -14.12 0.79
C ILE A 184 16.83 -14.82 -0.55
N ASN A 185 16.97 -14.13 -1.68
CA ASN A 185 16.71 -14.74 -2.99
C ASN A 185 17.68 -15.87 -3.34
N ASN A 186 18.85 -15.89 -2.71
CA ASN A 186 19.94 -16.85 -2.93
C ASN A 186 20.11 -17.86 -1.78
N ASP A 187 19.25 -17.81 -0.75
CA ASP A 187 19.30 -18.76 0.35
C ASP A 187 18.59 -20.07 -0.06
N PRO A 188 19.31 -21.22 -0.16
CA PRO A 188 18.67 -22.48 -0.53
C PRO A 188 17.70 -23.00 0.53
N ASP A 189 17.86 -22.61 1.80
CA ASP A 189 17.05 -23.13 2.91
C ASP A 189 15.61 -22.61 2.85
N ILE A 190 15.37 -21.44 2.21
CA ILE A 190 14.02 -20.91 2.04
C ILE A 190 13.24 -21.59 0.91
N LYS A 191 13.88 -22.48 0.12
CA LYS A 191 13.27 -23.26 -0.97
C LYS A 191 12.43 -22.42 -1.95
N GLY A 192 12.81 -21.16 -2.16
CA GLY A 192 12.10 -20.23 -3.05
C GLY A 192 10.73 -19.75 -2.55
N LYS A 193 10.35 -20.02 -1.29
CA LYS A 193 9.04 -19.64 -0.73
C LYS A 193 8.83 -18.13 -0.66
N ILE A 194 9.90 -17.35 -0.50
CA ILE A 194 9.83 -15.89 -0.55
C ILE A 194 10.88 -15.34 -1.52
N LYS A 195 10.51 -14.27 -2.24
CA LYS A 195 11.40 -13.50 -3.11
C LYS A 195 11.23 -12.01 -2.84
N ILE A 196 12.31 -11.25 -2.98
CA ILE A 196 12.30 -9.80 -2.83
C ILE A 196 12.87 -9.18 -4.09
N VAL A 197 12.13 -8.24 -4.67
CA VAL A 197 12.55 -7.49 -5.86
C VAL A 197 12.44 -6.01 -5.57
N PHE A 198 13.54 -5.27 -5.79
CA PHE A 198 13.53 -3.82 -5.76
C PHE A 198 13.64 -3.29 -7.19
N LEU A 199 12.55 -2.72 -7.69
CA LEU A 199 12.47 -2.16 -9.04
C LEU A 199 13.01 -0.74 -9.06
N GLU A 200 14.14 -0.57 -9.73
CA GLU A 200 14.82 0.70 -9.88
C GLU A 200 14.04 1.68 -10.75
N ASN A 201 14.32 2.98 -10.54
CA ASN A 201 13.77 4.08 -11.32
C ASN A 201 12.24 4.03 -11.49
N TYR A 202 11.51 3.71 -10.41
CA TYR A 202 10.05 3.71 -10.41
C TYR A 202 9.46 4.98 -11.04
N ARG A 203 8.57 4.78 -12.02
CA ARG A 203 8.00 5.78 -12.93
C ARG A 203 6.66 5.29 -13.47
N VAL A 204 5.92 6.16 -14.15
CA VAL A 204 4.57 5.86 -14.67
C VAL A 204 4.54 4.59 -15.54
N SER A 205 5.42 4.47 -16.53
CA SER A 205 5.46 3.29 -17.41
C SER A 205 5.70 1.98 -16.66
N LEU A 206 6.46 2.01 -15.57
CA LEU A 206 6.68 0.82 -14.75
C LEU A 206 5.46 0.53 -13.86
N ALA A 207 4.81 1.58 -13.34
CA ALA A 207 3.56 1.45 -12.59
C ALA A 207 2.44 0.82 -13.44
N GLU A 208 2.37 1.11 -14.74
CA GLU A 208 1.40 0.51 -15.68
C GLU A 208 1.58 -1.00 -15.82
N ILE A 209 2.76 -1.55 -15.52
CA ILE A 209 3.02 -2.99 -15.49
C ILE A 209 2.76 -3.56 -14.10
N ILE A 210 3.18 -2.84 -13.04
CA ILE A 210 3.09 -3.30 -11.65
C ILE A 210 1.64 -3.36 -11.15
N MET A 211 0.87 -2.28 -11.34
CA MET A 211 -0.46 -2.15 -10.73
C MET A 211 -1.42 -3.29 -11.17
N PRO A 212 -1.49 -3.64 -12.47
CA PRO A 212 -2.30 -4.78 -12.93
C PRO A 212 -1.87 -6.14 -12.37
N ALA A 213 -0.57 -6.32 -12.13
CA ALA A 213 0.01 -7.58 -11.66
C ALA A 213 -0.09 -7.78 -10.14
N SER A 214 -0.44 -6.73 -9.38
CA SER A 214 -0.40 -6.78 -7.92
C SER A 214 -1.63 -7.42 -7.34
N GLU A 215 -1.46 -8.15 -6.24
CA GLU A 215 -2.53 -8.82 -5.51
C GLU A 215 -2.73 -8.20 -4.13
N ILE A 216 -1.63 -7.88 -3.45
CA ILE A 216 -1.63 -7.02 -2.26
C ILE A 216 -1.05 -5.64 -2.60
N SER A 217 -1.72 -4.61 -2.10
CA SER A 217 -1.33 -3.21 -2.18
C SER A 217 -0.99 -2.70 -0.78
N GLU A 218 0.30 -2.50 -0.50
CA GLU A 218 0.80 -2.07 0.80
C GLU A 218 0.64 -0.55 1.00
N GLN A 219 -0.37 -0.18 1.80
CA GLN A 219 -0.78 1.19 2.11
C GLN A 219 -0.60 1.51 3.60
N ILE A 220 0.60 1.20 4.06
CA ILE A 220 0.94 1.12 5.49
C ILE A 220 1.54 2.40 6.06
N SER A 221 1.14 3.58 5.60
CA SER A 221 1.63 4.83 6.22
C SER A 221 1.17 4.92 7.69
N VAL A 222 1.89 5.67 8.53
CA VAL A 222 1.41 5.93 9.90
C VAL A 222 0.09 6.68 9.84
N ALA A 223 -0.93 6.22 10.56
CA ALA A 223 -2.23 6.87 10.59
C ALA A 223 -2.13 8.36 10.95
N GLY A 224 -2.81 9.21 10.15
CA GLY A 224 -2.75 10.66 10.25
C GLY A 224 -1.59 11.33 9.51
N LYS A 225 -0.75 10.59 8.75
CA LYS A 225 0.38 11.17 7.99
C LYS A 225 0.19 11.16 6.48
N GLU A 226 -0.56 10.24 5.90
CA GLU A 226 -0.91 10.26 4.49
C GLU A 226 -2.14 11.12 4.25
N ALA A 227 -1.97 12.20 3.49
CA ALA A 227 -3.09 13.09 3.18
C ALA A 227 -4.19 12.40 2.35
N SER A 228 -3.84 11.44 1.49
CA SER A 228 -4.80 10.71 0.66
C SER A 228 -4.14 9.45 0.10
N GLY A 229 -3.19 9.64 -0.83
CA GLY A 229 -2.61 8.56 -1.62
C GLY A 229 -3.48 8.27 -2.85
N THR A 230 -2.85 8.16 -4.03
CA THR A 230 -3.52 7.77 -5.28
C THR A 230 -3.00 6.45 -5.84
N GLY A 231 -1.97 5.87 -5.21
CA GLY A 231 -1.48 4.53 -5.55
C GLY A 231 -2.47 3.44 -5.16
N ASN A 232 -3.03 3.54 -3.96
CA ASN A 232 -4.12 2.69 -3.47
C ASN A 232 -5.31 2.62 -4.44
N MET A 233 -5.74 3.76 -5.00
CA MET A 233 -6.83 3.82 -5.99
C MET A 233 -6.46 3.06 -7.28
N LYS A 234 -5.20 3.14 -7.73
CA LYS A 234 -4.71 2.45 -8.94
C LYS A 234 -4.63 0.94 -8.75
N PHE A 235 -4.24 0.53 -7.55
CA PHE A 235 -4.24 -0.88 -7.16
C PHE A 235 -5.66 -1.43 -7.07
N MET A 236 -6.56 -0.71 -6.39
CA MET A 236 -7.96 -1.06 -6.22
C MET A 236 -8.69 -1.29 -7.55
N ILE A 237 -8.56 -0.35 -8.51
CA ILE A 237 -9.22 -0.48 -9.83
C ILE A 237 -8.67 -1.66 -10.65
N ASN A 238 -7.48 -2.16 -10.32
CA ASN A 238 -6.87 -3.34 -10.93
C ASN A 238 -7.09 -4.63 -10.12
N GLY A 239 -7.92 -4.59 -9.08
CA GLY A 239 -8.28 -5.77 -8.27
C GLY A 239 -7.21 -6.20 -7.26
N ALA A 240 -6.25 -5.34 -6.93
CA ALA A 240 -5.37 -5.59 -5.78
C ALA A 240 -6.10 -5.22 -4.48
N ILE A 241 -6.00 -6.08 -3.48
CA ILE A 241 -6.62 -5.86 -2.17
C ILE A 241 -5.65 -5.03 -1.32
N THR A 242 -6.17 -4.01 -0.64
CA THR A 242 -5.34 -3.14 0.19
C THR A 242 -5.02 -3.82 1.52
N CYS A 243 -3.74 -3.85 1.89
CA CYS A 243 -3.27 -4.01 3.26
C CYS A 243 -2.82 -2.64 3.76
N GLY A 244 -3.47 -2.08 4.78
CA GLY A 244 -3.21 -0.69 5.15
C GLY A 244 -3.69 -0.29 6.53
N THR A 245 -3.30 0.91 6.93
CA THR A 245 -3.84 1.59 8.12
C THR A 245 -5.09 2.38 7.77
N MET A 246 -5.86 2.77 8.79
CA MET A 246 -6.90 3.80 8.67
C MET A 246 -6.29 5.19 8.53
N ASP A 247 -5.77 5.45 7.32
CA ASP A 247 -5.11 6.68 6.94
C ASP A 247 -5.47 7.10 5.51
N GLY A 248 -5.47 8.41 5.26
CA GLY A 248 -5.75 8.99 3.95
C GLY A 248 -6.99 8.40 3.26
N ALA A 249 -6.84 8.04 1.98
CA ALA A 249 -7.93 7.48 1.18
C ALA A 249 -8.20 5.98 1.48
N ASN A 250 -7.43 5.31 2.34
CA ASN A 250 -7.76 3.94 2.74
C ASN A 250 -9.09 3.90 3.52
N VAL A 251 -9.40 4.95 4.29
CA VAL A 251 -10.68 5.10 5.00
C VAL A 251 -11.83 5.07 3.99
N GLU A 252 -11.75 5.89 2.95
CA GLU A 252 -12.79 6.00 1.91
C GLU A 252 -12.90 4.74 1.06
N ILE A 253 -11.79 4.00 0.87
CA ILE A 253 -11.81 2.67 0.24
C ILE A 253 -12.56 1.69 1.14
N CYS A 254 -12.22 1.64 2.44
CA CYS A 254 -12.84 0.76 3.44
C CYS A 254 -14.36 0.95 3.48
N GLU A 255 -14.83 2.21 3.55
CA GLU A 255 -16.25 2.57 3.54
C GLU A 255 -17.01 2.03 2.31
N ARG A 256 -16.32 1.89 1.17
CA ARG A 256 -16.94 1.48 -0.11
C ARG A 256 -16.90 -0.01 -0.34
N VAL A 257 -15.77 -0.64 -0.04
CA VAL A 257 -15.59 -2.07 -0.27
C VAL A 257 -16.15 -2.90 0.87
N GLY A 258 -16.31 -2.32 2.07
CA GLY A 258 -16.68 -3.05 3.28
C GLY A 258 -15.47 -3.73 3.91
N ASP A 259 -15.50 -3.88 5.24
CA ASP A 259 -14.39 -4.41 6.05
C ASP A 259 -13.98 -5.82 5.63
N GLU A 260 -14.87 -6.59 4.98
CA GLU A 260 -14.58 -7.94 4.52
C GLU A 260 -13.76 -8.01 3.22
N ASN A 261 -13.55 -6.87 2.54
CA ASN A 261 -12.87 -6.76 1.24
C ASN A 261 -11.59 -5.91 1.29
N ILE A 262 -11.07 -5.61 2.49
CA ILE A 262 -9.84 -4.88 2.74
C ILE A 262 -9.17 -5.40 4.02
N PHE A 263 -7.84 -5.31 4.11
CA PHE A 263 -7.09 -5.73 5.29
C PHE A 263 -6.57 -4.52 6.06
N ILE A 264 -7.23 -4.19 7.17
CA ILE A 264 -6.90 -3.03 7.99
C ILE A 264 -6.23 -3.45 9.29
N PHE A 265 -5.14 -2.77 9.64
CA PHE A 265 -4.40 -3.02 10.87
C PHE A 265 -3.85 -1.74 11.51
N GLY A 266 -3.29 -1.91 12.70
CA GLY A 266 -2.51 -0.89 13.37
C GLY A 266 -3.34 0.14 14.13
N LEU A 267 -2.63 1.10 14.71
CA LEU A 267 -3.21 2.21 15.43
C LEU A 267 -4.00 3.13 14.49
N ASN A 268 -5.15 3.62 14.94
CA ASN A 268 -5.85 4.70 14.25
C ASN A 268 -5.15 6.06 14.47
N ALA A 269 -5.58 7.11 13.75
CA ALA A 269 -4.91 8.41 13.78
C ALA A 269 -4.85 9.05 15.18
N ASP A 270 -5.92 8.92 15.97
CA ASP A 270 -5.98 9.45 17.33
C ASP A 270 -5.03 8.68 18.26
N GLN A 271 -5.09 7.34 18.23
CA GLN A 271 -4.20 6.46 19.01
C GLN A 271 -2.73 6.67 18.66
N ALA A 272 -2.40 6.79 17.37
CA ALA A 272 -1.05 7.06 16.91
C ALA A 272 -0.59 8.46 17.37
N GLY A 273 -1.45 9.48 17.26
CA GLY A 273 -1.18 10.83 17.72
C GLY A 273 -0.95 10.92 19.23
N GLU A 274 -1.78 10.26 20.02
CA GLU A 274 -1.65 10.18 21.48
C GLU A 274 -0.37 9.45 21.89
N LEU A 275 -0.10 8.28 21.30
CA LEU A 275 1.11 7.51 21.58
C LEU A 275 2.37 8.29 21.20
N MET A 276 2.33 9.03 20.09
CA MET A 276 3.44 9.90 19.68
C MET A 276 3.67 11.09 20.62
N LYS A 277 2.63 11.62 21.24
CA LYS A 277 2.75 12.73 22.21
C LYS A 277 3.07 12.25 23.62
N SER A 278 2.86 10.97 23.91
CA SER A 278 3.06 10.40 25.24
C SER A 278 4.53 10.09 25.53
N ASP A 279 5.01 10.52 26.70
CA ASP A 279 6.29 10.08 27.27
C ASP A 279 6.30 8.59 27.67
N ARG A 280 5.13 7.92 27.62
CA ARG A 280 5.01 6.49 27.92
C ARG A 280 5.37 5.58 26.75
N TYR A 281 5.49 6.12 25.54
CA TYR A 281 5.88 5.30 24.39
C TYR A 281 7.37 4.95 24.48
N SER A 282 7.64 3.69 24.83
CA SER A 282 8.99 3.16 24.94
C SER A 282 9.20 2.05 23.90
N PRO A 283 9.79 2.36 22.74
CA PRO A 283 10.14 1.35 21.73
C PRO A 283 11.06 0.26 22.27
N SER A 284 11.96 0.62 23.19
CA SER A 284 12.80 -0.34 23.90
C SER A 284 12.00 -1.36 24.71
N ALA A 285 10.83 -0.98 25.26
CA ALA A 285 9.96 -1.93 25.94
C ALA A 285 9.33 -2.95 24.96
N TYR A 286 8.94 -2.53 23.75
CA TYR A 286 8.49 -3.46 22.71
C TYR A 286 9.61 -4.44 22.37
N TYR A 287 10.81 -3.93 22.07
CA TYR A 287 12.00 -4.74 21.79
C TYR A 287 12.33 -5.74 22.92
N ASN A 288 12.21 -5.36 24.19
CA ASN A 288 12.58 -6.26 25.30
C ASN A 288 11.55 -7.37 25.55
N ASN A 289 10.26 -7.09 25.30
CA ASN A 289 9.15 -7.99 25.65
C ASN A 289 8.66 -8.84 24.47
N ASP A 290 9.13 -8.56 23.26
CA ASP A 290 8.71 -9.23 22.03
C ASP A 290 9.91 -9.99 21.43
N PHE A 291 9.85 -11.33 21.49
CA PHE A 291 10.96 -12.17 21.04
C PHE A 291 11.24 -12.06 19.55
N ASP A 292 10.21 -12.09 18.70
CA ASP A 292 10.40 -12.06 17.24
C ASP A 292 10.85 -10.68 16.78
N LEU A 293 10.24 -9.60 17.31
CA LEU A 293 10.67 -8.23 17.04
C LEU A 293 12.13 -8.02 17.44
N ARG A 294 12.53 -8.47 18.63
CA ARG A 294 13.92 -8.42 19.08
C ARG A 294 14.85 -9.12 18.09
N ARG A 295 14.49 -10.34 17.69
CA ARG A 295 15.29 -11.14 16.76
C ARG A 295 15.46 -10.45 15.41
N VAL A 296 14.41 -9.82 14.88
CA VAL A 296 14.49 -9.01 13.65
C VAL A 296 15.46 -7.85 13.81
N ILE A 297 15.32 -7.07 14.89
CA ILE A 297 16.16 -5.90 15.16
C ILE A 297 17.63 -6.31 15.37
N ASP A 298 17.87 -7.41 16.08
CA ASP A 298 19.22 -7.95 16.30
C ASP A 298 19.83 -8.51 15.02
N PHE A 299 19.02 -9.15 14.16
CA PHE A 299 19.47 -9.58 12.83
C PHE A 299 19.89 -8.38 11.96
N MET A 300 19.12 -7.29 12.00
CA MET A 300 19.50 -6.04 11.33
C MET A 300 20.81 -5.46 11.88
N ARG A 301 21.04 -5.51 13.21
CA ARG A 301 22.30 -5.08 13.83
C ARG A 301 23.48 -5.95 13.39
N ALA A 302 23.33 -7.28 13.49
CA ALA A 302 24.36 -8.24 13.12
C ALA A 302 24.73 -8.15 11.63
N GLY A 303 23.72 -7.93 10.79
CA GLY A 303 23.86 -7.54 9.40
C GLY A 303 23.16 -8.45 8.41
N VAL A 304 22.76 -7.87 7.28
CA VAL A 304 22.10 -8.54 6.16
C VAL A 304 23.06 -8.54 4.97
N ALA A 305 23.37 -9.73 4.45
CA ALA A 305 24.40 -9.96 3.42
C ALA A 305 25.74 -9.25 3.76
N GLY A 306 26.17 -9.38 5.02
CA GLY A 306 27.45 -8.82 5.50
C GLY A 306 27.44 -7.31 5.74
N VAL A 307 26.29 -6.63 5.62
CA VAL A 307 26.15 -5.20 5.90
C VAL A 307 25.34 -5.00 7.17
N SER A 308 25.93 -4.34 8.17
CA SER A 308 25.22 -3.95 9.40
C SER A 308 24.26 -2.80 9.14
N PHE A 309 23.05 -2.92 9.71
CA PHE A 309 22.03 -1.87 9.75
C PHE A 309 21.74 -1.41 11.18
N ALA A 310 22.77 -1.44 12.05
CA ALA A 310 22.66 -1.02 13.44
C ALA A 310 22.04 0.39 13.59
N GLU A 311 22.32 1.30 12.66
CA GLU A 311 21.72 2.64 12.68
C GLU A 311 20.18 2.62 12.54
N LEU A 312 19.62 1.73 11.73
CA LEU A 312 18.16 1.57 11.61
C LEU A 312 17.59 0.85 12.83
N ALA A 313 18.30 -0.14 13.36
CA ALA A 313 17.92 -0.81 14.60
C ALA A 313 17.89 0.17 15.78
N ASP A 314 18.89 1.03 15.92
CA ASP A 314 18.96 2.01 17.00
C ASP A 314 17.91 3.11 16.83
N LEU A 315 17.60 3.51 15.59
CA LEU A 315 16.45 4.37 15.29
C LEU A 315 15.15 3.77 15.83
N LEU A 316 14.97 2.45 15.73
CA LEU A 316 13.77 1.74 16.21
C LEU A 316 13.75 1.53 17.73
N THR A 317 14.89 1.49 18.42
CA THR A 317 14.92 1.15 19.87
C THR A 317 15.24 2.32 20.79
N ILE A 318 16.38 2.97 20.60
CA ILE A 318 16.96 3.95 21.54
C ILE A 318 16.99 5.38 20.99
N GLY A 319 16.74 5.53 19.69
CA GLY A 319 16.80 6.80 18.98
C GLY A 319 18.23 7.22 18.65
N ARG A 320 18.41 7.93 17.54
CA ARG A 320 19.72 8.45 17.09
C ARG A 320 19.90 9.91 17.49
N GLY A 321 19.87 10.20 18.79
CA GLY A 321 19.88 11.58 19.31
C GLY A 321 18.57 12.33 19.09
N GLY A 322 17.51 11.61 18.70
CA GLY A 322 16.14 12.08 18.60
C GLY A 322 15.19 11.03 19.13
N LYS A 323 13.89 11.21 18.88
CA LYS A 323 12.87 10.25 19.34
C LYS A 323 13.09 8.87 18.71
N ALA A 324 13.10 7.83 19.54
CA ALA A 324 13.10 6.44 19.10
C ALA A 324 11.77 6.07 18.42
N ASP A 325 11.85 5.26 17.37
CA ASP A 325 10.75 4.87 16.48
C ASP A 325 9.76 6.02 16.16
N PRO A 326 10.23 7.05 15.45
CA PRO A 326 9.42 8.24 15.19
C PRO A 326 8.17 7.97 14.33
N PHE A 327 8.06 6.76 13.75
CA PHE A 327 6.98 6.36 12.87
C PHE A 327 6.31 5.05 13.30
N LEU A 328 6.40 4.68 14.58
CA LEU A 328 5.61 3.59 15.17
C LEU A 328 5.72 2.25 14.44
N CYS A 329 6.88 1.95 13.83
CA CYS A 329 7.13 0.67 13.19
C CYS A 329 7.08 -0.47 14.20
N VAL A 330 7.69 -0.32 15.38
CA VAL A 330 7.66 -1.36 16.42
C VAL A 330 6.31 -1.46 17.11
N ALA A 331 5.56 -0.35 17.19
CA ALA A 331 4.24 -0.36 17.81
C ALA A 331 3.22 -1.13 16.97
N ASP A 332 3.27 -0.96 15.63
CA ASP A 332 2.37 -1.65 14.70
C ASP A 332 2.91 -2.99 14.19
N PHE A 333 4.11 -3.43 14.63
CA PHE A 333 4.75 -4.64 14.11
C PHE A 333 3.86 -5.89 14.25
N ARG A 334 3.31 -6.13 15.45
CA ARG A 334 2.48 -7.32 15.71
C ARG A 334 1.11 -7.27 15.04
N SER A 335 0.48 -6.10 14.99
CA SER A 335 -0.79 -5.97 14.26
C SER A 335 -0.58 -6.16 12.76
N TYR A 336 0.57 -5.74 12.22
CA TYR A 336 0.94 -5.97 10.84
C TYR A 336 1.24 -7.44 10.51
N GLU A 337 1.97 -8.14 11.38
CA GLU A 337 2.17 -9.58 11.25
C GLU A 337 0.83 -10.35 11.28
N ASN A 338 -0.05 -10.01 12.23
CA ASN A 338 -1.35 -10.66 12.39
C ASN A 338 -2.24 -10.48 11.16
N ILE A 339 -2.27 -9.28 10.56
CA ILE A 339 -3.08 -9.06 9.35
C ILE A 339 -2.52 -9.82 8.15
N HIS A 340 -1.21 -10.04 8.08
CA HIS A 340 -0.61 -10.90 7.06
C HIS A 340 -0.98 -12.37 7.21
N ASN A 341 -1.18 -12.86 8.44
CA ASN A 341 -1.76 -14.18 8.68
C ASN A 341 -3.23 -14.29 8.20
N GLU A 342 -3.98 -13.19 8.21
CA GLU A 342 -5.33 -13.14 7.62
C GLU A 342 -5.30 -13.11 6.09
N ILE A 343 -4.37 -12.37 5.50
CA ILE A 343 -4.10 -12.36 4.06
C ILE A 343 -3.79 -13.78 3.58
N ASP A 344 -2.90 -14.49 4.25
CA ASP A 344 -2.51 -15.86 3.90
C ASP A 344 -3.70 -16.85 4.00
N ARG A 345 -4.60 -16.65 4.96
CA ARG A 345 -5.83 -17.46 5.07
C ARG A 345 -6.81 -17.14 3.95
N ALA A 346 -7.01 -15.87 3.64
CA ALA A 346 -7.91 -15.44 2.58
C ALA A 346 -7.40 -15.84 1.18
N TYR A 347 -6.09 -15.76 0.94
CA TYR A 347 -5.50 -16.08 -0.36
C TYR A 347 -5.57 -17.57 -0.70
N ARG A 348 -5.57 -18.45 0.31
CA ARG A 348 -5.82 -19.90 0.13
C ARG A 348 -7.24 -20.20 -0.36
N ASP A 349 -8.21 -19.35 -0.02
CA ASP A 349 -9.57 -19.41 -0.56
C ASP A 349 -9.67 -18.53 -1.82
N ARG A 350 -9.34 -19.10 -2.98
CA ARG A 350 -9.29 -18.38 -4.26
C ARG A 350 -10.63 -17.77 -4.65
N GLU A 351 -11.74 -18.44 -4.38
CA GLU A 351 -13.08 -17.91 -4.67
C GLU A 351 -13.37 -16.67 -3.82
N ARG A 352 -13.07 -16.73 -2.51
CA ARG A 352 -13.16 -15.54 -1.63
C ARG A 352 -12.24 -14.43 -2.10
N TRP A 353 -10.99 -14.73 -2.42
CA TRP A 353 -10.00 -13.74 -2.84
C TRP A 353 -10.44 -13.00 -4.12
N ASN A 354 -10.85 -13.75 -5.14
CA ASN A 354 -11.29 -13.18 -6.41
C ASN A 354 -12.59 -12.38 -6.23
N ARG A 355 -13.48 -12.80 -5.33
CA ARG A 355 -14.67 -12.01 -4.96
C ARG A 355 -14.31 -10.67 -4.33
N MET A 356 -13.35 -10.64 -3.39
CA MET A 356 -12.86 -9.39 -2.79
C MET A 356 -12.26 -8.47 -3.86
N SER A 357 -11.46 -9.03 -4.77
CA SER A 357 -10.90 -8.31 -5.91
C SER A 357 -11.98 -7.70 -6.81
N LEU A 358 -13.02 -8.47 -7.17
CA LEU A 358 -14.15 -7.98 -7.96
C LEU A 358 -14.88 -6.82 -7.28
N VAL A 359 -15.14 -6.92 -5.97
CA VAL A 359 -15.77 -5.83 -5.20
C VAL A 359 -14.91 -4.56 -5.22
N ASN A 360 -13.59 -4.71 -5.05
CA ASN A 360 -12.66 -3.57 -5.15
C ASN A 360 -12.73 -2.90 -6.53
N ILE A 361 -12.73 -3.67 -7.62
CA ILE A 361 -12.85 -3.13 -8.98
C ILE A 361 -14.19 -2.40 -9.14
N ALA A 362 -15.29 -3.05 -8.76
CA ALA A 362 -16.64 -2.51 -8.92
C ALA A 362 -16.85 -1.18 -8.18
N GLN A 363 -16.24 -1.03 -7.01
CA GLN A 363 -16.37 0.16 -6.16
C GLN A 363 -15.37 1.26 -6.49
N SER A 364 -14.40 1.01 -7.38
CA SER A 364 -13.31 1.95 -7.67
C SER A 364 -13.73 3.19 -8.46
N GLY A 365 -14.91 3.17 -9.09
CA GLY A 365 -15.44 4.26 -9.91
C GLY A 365 -15.54 5.60 -9.18
N PHE A 366 -15.78 5.59 -7.87
CA PHE A 366 -15.79 6.81 -7.05
C PHE A 366 -14.46 7.57 -7.08
N PHE A 367 -13.35 6.85 -7.23
CA PHE A 367 -11.99 7.41 -7.28
C PHE A 367 -11.59 7.85 -8.69
N ALA A 368 -12.53 7.98 -9.62
CA ALA A 368 -12.27 8.58 -10.92
C ALA A 368 -11.94 10.08 -10.76
N ALA A 369 -10.88 10.53 -11.43
CA ALA A 369 -10.50 11.94 -11.46
C ALA A 369 -11.61 12.84 -12.03
N ASP A 370 -12.48 12.31 -12.89
CA ASP A 370 -13.60 13.06 -13.48
C ASP A 370 -14.58 13.55 -12.41
N ARG A 371 -14.82 12.73 -11.38
CA ARG A 371 -15.64 13.09 -10.22
C ARG A 371 -14.98 14.23 -9.43
N ALA A 372 -13.68 14.10 -9.14
CA ALA A 372 -12.93 15.15 -8.44
C ALA A 372 -12.91 16.47 -9.23
N VAL A 373 -12.66 16.42 -10.55
CA VAL A 373 -12.68 17.62 -11.41
C VAL A 373 -14.05 18.27 -11.42
N LYS A 374 -15.13 17.48 -11.46
CA LYS A 374 -16.49 18.00 -11.37
C LYS A 374 -16.75 18.70 -10.03
N GLU A 375 -16.33 18.08 -8.92
CA GLU A 375 -16.44 18.70 -7.58
C GLU A 375 -15.64 20.01 -7.47
N TYR A 376 -14.41 20.06 -8.02
CA TYR A 376 -13.66 21.31 -8.09
C TYR A 376 -14.37 22.37 -8.94
N ALA A 377 -14.91 22.00 -10.10
CA ALA A 377 -15.61 22.92 -10.99
C ALA A 377 -16.84 23.54 -10.32
N GLU A 378 -17.64 22.72 -9.64
CA GLU A 378 -18.89 23.13 -9.00
C GLU A 378 -18.64 23.88 -7.68
N GLN A 379 -17.73 23.39 -6.82
CA GLN A 379 -17.59 23.89 -5.45
C GLN A 379 -16.56 25.00 -5.29
N ILE A 380 -15.57 25.09 -6.20
CA ILE A 380 -14.41 25.98 -6.02
C ILE A 380 -14.23 26.93 -7.21
N TRP A 381 -14.27 26.44 -8.44
CA TRP A 381 -13.98 27.24 -9.62
C TRP A 381 -15.21 28.00 -10.14
N GLY A 382 -16.42 27.55 -9.84
CA GLY A 382 -17.65 28.15 -10.34
C GLY A 382 -17.78 28.03 -11.86
N LEU A 383 -17.40 26.88 -12.42
CA LEU A 383 -17.37 26.64 -13.87
C LEU A 383 -18.49 25.71 -14.30
N GLU A 384 -19.09 26.04 -15.44
CA GLU A 384 -20.03 25.15 -16.15
C GLU A 384 -19.36 24.52 -17.39
N PRO A 385 -19.71 23.27 -17.76
CA PRO A 385 -19.18 22.65 -18.97
C PRO A 385 -19.63 23.39 -20.23
N ILE A 386 -18.67 23.78 -21.08
CA ILE A 386 -18.95 24.24 -22.45
C ILE A 386 -19.05 22.99 -23.33
N LYS A 387 -20.20 22.80 -23.98
CA LYS A 387 -20.47 21.64 -24.85
C LYS A 387 -20.14 21.91 -26.30
#